data_AF-A0A7U9XGW0-F1
#
_entry.id   AF-A0A7U9XGW0-F1
#
_cell.length_a   1.000
_cell.length_b   1.000
_cell.length_c   1.000
_cell.angle_alpha   90.00
_cell.angle_beta   90.00
_cell.angle_gamma   90.00
#
_symmetry.space_group_name_H-M   'P 1'
#
loop_
_entity.id
_entity.type
_entity.pdbx_description
1 polymer ?
#
loop_
_entity_poly.entity_id
_entity_poly.type
_entity_poly.pdbx_seq_one_letter_code
_entity_poly.pdbx_strand_id
1 'polypeptide(L)'
;MKALIKEFKEFVSRGNVMDMAVGVIIGGAFTAIVNSLVGDIMMPLLSLLTGGFDFTSLCIVLGEGEGAATFNYGAFIAAVVNFFLIAIVIFILVKVLNKVARKKPAPPAPVTTKTCPFCREKIAIEAIRCPHCTSELGEGMMADGSGEK
;
A
#
# COMPACT_ATOMS: atom_id res chain seq x y z
N MET A 1 -8.74 -24.95 -26.11
CA MET A 1 -7.57 -24.42 -25.36
C MET A 1 -7.04 -23.10 -25.94
N LYS A 2 -6.86 -22.94 -27.27
CA LYS A 2 -6.42 -21.66 -27.88
C LYS A 2 -7.40 -20.47 -27.66
N ALA A 3 -8.70 -20.73 -27.64
CA ALA A 3 -9.73 -19.71 -27.40
C ALA A 3 -9.63 -19.11 -25.98
N LEU A 4 -9.57 -19.95 -24.95
CA LEU A 4 -9.40 -19.51 -23.55
C LEU A 4 -8.08 -18.76 -23.33
N ILE A 5 -6.98 -19.16 -23.98
CA ILE A 5 -5.71 -18.44 -23.88
C ILE A 5 -5.80 -17.05 -24.53
N LYS A 6 -6.56 -16.93 -25.63
CA LYS A 6 -6.79 -15.64 -26.31
C LYS A 6 -7.66 -14.72 -25.47
N GLU A 7 -8.76 -15.24 -24.92
CA GLU A 7 -9.65 -14.50 -24.00
C GLU A 7 -8.94 -14.11 -22.70
N PHE A 8 -8.10 -14.99 -22.15
CA PHE A 8 -7.30 -14.70 -20.97
C PHE A 8 -6.23 -13.63 -21.25
N LYS A 9 -5.55 -13.70 -22.39
CA LYS A 9 -4.61 -12.65 -22.81
C LYS A 9 -5.33 -11.31 -22.95
N GLU A 10 -6.52 -11.30 -23.56
CA GLU A 10 -7.32 -10.10 -23.75
C GLU A 10 -7.86 -9.53 -22.42
N PHE A 11 -8.15 -10.39 -21.45
CA PHE A 11 -8.48 -10.01 -20.08
C PHE A 11 -7.30 -9.40 -19.32
N VAL A 12 -6.12 -10.04 -19.37
CA VAL A 12 -4.89 -9.55 -18.70
C VAL A 12 -4.34 -8.28 -19.36
N SER A 13 -4.58 -8.11 -20.66
CA SER A 13 -4.18 -6.89 -21.40
C SER A 13 -4.97 -5.65 -20.99
N ARG A 14 -6.01 -5.80 -20.15
CA ARG A 14 -6.70 -4.66 -19.53
C ARG A 14 -5.76 -4.06 -18.49
N GLY A 15 -5.18 -2.89 -18.80
CA GLY A 15 -4.19 -2.21 -17.95
C GLY A 15 -4.59 -2.08 -16.47
N ASN A 16 -5.86 -1.78 -16.19
CA ASN A 16 -6.39 -1.68 -14.82
C ASN A 16 -6.27 -3.00 -14.01
N VAL A 17 -6.34 -4.16 -14.66
CA VAL A 17 -6.19 -5.48 -14.00
C VAL A 17 -4.72 -5.75 -13.69
N MET A 18 -3.82 -5.40 -14.61
CA MET A 18 -2.39 -5.65 -14.45
C MET A 18 -1.78 -4.76 -13.35
N ASP A 19 -2.15 -3.48 -13.28
CA ASP A 19 -1.68 -2.58 -12.24
C ASP A 19 -2.20 -3.00 -10.85
N MET A 20 -3.45 -3.47 -10.77
CA MET A 20 -4.01 -4.02 -9.53
C MET A 20 -3.27 -5.30 -9.12
N ALA A 21 -3.00 -6.21 -10.06
CA ALA A 21 -2.32 -7.47 -9.79
C ALA A 21 -0.88 -7.24 -9.27
N VAL A 22 -0.14 -6.34 -9.90
CA VAL A 22 1.20 -5.95 -9.46
C VAL A 22 1.15 -5.32 -8.06
N GLY A 23 0.17 -4.45 -7.80
CA GLY A 23 -0.03 -3.84 -6.48
C GLY A 23 -0.28 -4.86 -5.37
N VAL A 24 -1.11 -5.88 -5.62
CA VAL A 24 -1.41 -6.94 -4.64
C VAL A 24 -0.19 -7.83 -4.39
N ILE A 25 0.54 -8.22 -5.44
CA ILE A 25 1.74 -9.07 -5.31
C ILE A 25 2.84 -8.34 -4.52
N ILE A 26 3.12 -7.08 -4.89
CA ILE A 26 4.12 -6.26 -4.19
C ILE A 26 3.66 -5.98 -2.76
N GLY A 27 2.38 -5.68 -2.53
CA GLY A 27 1.83 -5.46 -1.20
C GLY A 27 1.96 -6.68 -0.28
N GLY A 28 1.71 -7.88 -0.81
CA GLY A 28 1.89 -9.13 -0.08
C GLY A 28 3.35 -9.40 0.28
N ALA A 29 4.26 -9.25 -0.69
CA ALA A 29 5.69 -9.43 -0.47
C ALA A 29 6.26 -8.40 0.53
N PHE A 30 5.83 -7.13 0.44
CA PHE A 30 6.25 -6.09 1.37
C PHE A 30 5.77 -6.38 2.79
N THR A 31 4.52 -6.83 2.95
CA THR A 31 3.98 -7.22 4.26
C THR A 31 4.78 -8.37 4.88
N ALA A 32 5.20 -9.36 4.08
CA ALA A 32 6.05 -10.45 4.56
C ALA A 32 7.42 -9.95 5.06
N ILE A 33 8.05 -9.00 4.36
CA ILE A 33 9.32 -8.39 4.79
C ILE A 33 9.15 -7.64 6.12
N VAL A 34 8.06 -6.87 6.26
CA VAL A 34 7.77 -6.13 7.50
C VAL A 34 7.52 -7.11 8.66
N ASN A 35 6.76 -8.17 8.41
CA ASN A 35 6.49 -9.19 9.42
C ASN A 35 7.76 -9.91 9.88
N SER A 36 8.68 -10.23 8.96
CA SER A 36 9.98 -10.82 9.30
C SER A 36 10.84 -9.83 10.09
N LEU A 37 10.89 -8.56 9.69
CA LEU A 37 11.63 -7.53 10.43
C LEU A 37 11.10 -7.37 11.87
N VAL A 38 9.79 -7.38 12.06
CA VAL A 38 9.19 -7.26 13.39
C VAL A 38 9.37 -8.55 14.19
N GLY A 39 9.04 -9.70 13.60
CA GLY A 39 9.07 -10.99 14.26
C GLY A 39 10.47 -11.50 14.58
N ASP A 40 11.40 -11.37 13.64
CA ASP A 40 12.73 -11.98 13.74
C ASP A 40 13.78 -11.04 14.34
N ILE A 41 13.57 -9.71 14.27
CA ILE A 41 14.53 -8.72 14.77
C ILE A 41 13.97 -7.93 15.95
N MET A 42 12.77 -7.34 15.81
CA MET A 42 12.24 -6.46 16.86
C MET A 42 11.76 -7.23 18.09
N MET A 43 11.08 -8.36 17.94
CA MET A 43 10.60 -9.14 19.09
C MET A 43 11.75 -9.68 19.96
N PRO A 44 12.83 -10.28 19.41
CA PRO A 44 13.99 -10.67 20.23
C PRO A 44 14.68 -9.49 20.90
N LEU A 45 14.81 -8.36 20.20
CA LEU A 45 15.41 -7.14 20.76
C LEU A 45 14.57 -6.58 21.92
N LEU A 46 13.24 -6.60 21.78
CA LEU A 46 12.32 -6.19 22.84
C LEU A 46 12.33 -7.17 24.00
N SER A 47 12.34 -8.49 23.72
CA SER A 47 12.44 -9.52 24.75
C SER A 47 13.71 -9.36 25.59
N LEU A 48 14.83 -9.02 24.96
CA LEU A 48 16.08 -8.72 25.66
C LEU A 48 15.97 -7.45 26.54
N LEU A 49 15.28 -6.40 26.05
CA LEU A 49 15.10 -5.14 26.78
C LEU A 49 14.07 -5.22 27.91
N THR A 50 13.00 -6.00 27.73
CA THR A 50 11.96 -6.21 28.75
C THR A 50 12.32 -7.33 29.72
N GLY A 51 13.43 -8.05 29.51
CA GLY A 51 13.92 -9.09 30.43
C GLY A 51 13.23 -10.43 30.27
N GLY A 52 12.73 -10.76 29.09
CA GLY A 52 12.11 -12.06 28.78
C GLY A 52 10.62 -12.14 29.10
N PHE A 53 9.91 -11.01 29.20
CA PHE A 53 8.45 -10.99 29.40
C PHE A 53 7.73 -11.52 28.15
N ASP A 54 7.41 -12.82 28.18
CA ASP A 54 6.60 -13.48 27.17
C ASP A 54 5.12 -13.43 27.60
N PHE A 55 4.41 -12.38 27.16
CA PHE A 55 2.98 -12.20 27.46
C PHE A 55 2.17 -13.41 27.01
N THR A 56 2.62 -14.16 26.01
CA THR A 56 2.01 -15.36 25.44
C THR A 56 1.68 -16.43 26.50
N SER A 57 2.44 -16.49 27.59
CA SER A 57 2.29 -17.51 28.64
C SER A 57 1.19 -17.22 29.67
N LEU A 58 0.57 -16.04 29.62
CA LEU A 58 -0.50 -15.67 30.54
C LEU A 58 -1.84 -16.22 30.05
N CYS A 59 -2.24 -17.35 30.66
CA CYS A 59 -3.46 -18.07 30.35
C CYS A 59 -4.26 -18.30 31.63
N ILE A 60 -5.55 -17.95 31.64
CA ILE A 60 -6.48 -18.35 32.70
C ILE A 60 -7.17 -19.62 32.23
N VAL A 61 -6.96 -20.73 32.93
CA VAL A 61 -7.68 -21.98 32.66
C VAL A 61 -9.07 -21.86 33.27
N LEU A 62 -10.11 -21.83 32.44
CA LEU A 62 -11.50 -21.91 32.90
C LEU A 62 -11.92 -23.38 32.97
N GLY A 63 -11.52 -24.07 34.04
CA GLY A 63 -12.00 -25.42 34.38
C GLY A 63 -10.93 -26.33 35.01
N GLU A 64 -11.38 -27.38 35.68
CA GLU A 64 -10.54 -28.47 36.20
C GLU A 64 -10.66 -29.69 35.25
N GLY A 65 -9.55 -30.06 34.59
CA GLY A 65 -9.47 -31.26 33.73
C GLY A 65 -8.54 -31.11 32.53
N GLU A 66 -7.96 -32.23 32.06
CA GLU A 66 -7.14 -32.32 30.84
C GLU A 66 -7.98 -32.03 29.58
N GLY A 67 -8.20 -30.74 29.31
CA GLY A 67 -9.05 -30.26 28.21
C GLY A 67 -9.88 -29.01 28.52
N ALA A 68 -9.71 -28.40 29.71
CA ALA A 68 -10.41 -27.18 30.08
C ALA A 68 -10.09 -26.00 29.14
N ALA A 69 -11.10 -25.18 28.84
CA ALA A 69 -10.96 -24.03 27.96
C ALA A 69 -9.99 -23.01 28.56
N THR A 70 -8.93 -22.68 27.83
CA THR A 70 -7.92 -21.70 28.26
C THR A 70 -8.20 -20.34 27.64
N PHE A 71 -8.37 -19.33 28.49
CA PHE A 71 -8.44 -17.94 28.06
C PHE A 71 -7.03 -17.35 28.02
N ASN A 72 -6.45 -17.39 26.84
CA ASN A 72 -5.08 -16.94 26.57
C ASN A 72 -5.06 -15.42 26.30
N TYR A 73 -5.38 -14.61 27.30
CA TYR A 73 -5.33 -13.14 27.18
C TYR A 73 -3.90 -12.65 26.87
N GLY A 74 -2.90 -13.43 27.26
CA GLY A 74 -1.51 -13.24 26.90
C GLY A 74 -1.25 -13.15 25.39
N ALA A 75 -1.83 -14.07 24.61
CA ALA A 75 -1.69 -14.08 23.16
C ALA A 75 -2.37 -12.86 22.50
N PHE A 76 -3.47 -12.38 23.08
CA PHE A 76 -4.13 -11.17 22.60
C PHE A 76 -3.28 -9.92 22.84
N ILE A 77 -2.70 -9.78 24.03
CA ILE A 77 -1.79 -8.66 24.34
C ILE A 77 -0.56 -8.71 23.43
N ALA A 78 0.02 -9.90 23.20
CA ALA A 78 1.13 -10.08 22.27
C ALA A 78 0.76 -9.65 20.84
N ALA A 79 -0.44 -10.01 20.36
CA ALA A 79 -0.93 -9.59 19.05
C ALA A 79 -1.11 -8.06 18.94
N VAL A 80 -1.63 -7.42 19.99
CA VAL A 80 -1.76 -5.96 20.05
C VAL A 80 -0.40 -5.28 20.01
N VAL A 81 0.57 -5.77 20.80
CA VAL A 81 1.94 -5.24 20.79
C VAL A 81 2.58 -5.41 19.40
N ASN A 82 2.42 -6.58 18.78
CA ASN A 82 2.93 -6.83 17.43
C ASN A 82 2.31 -5.89 16.38
N PHE A 83 1.02 -5.61 16.47
CA PHE A 83 0.35 -4.64 15.60
C PHE A 83 0.95 -3.24 15.72
N PHE A 84 1.21 -2.77 16.94
CA PHE A 84 1.86 -1.47 17.16
C PHE A 84 3.30 -1.45 16.62
N LEU A 85 4.05 -2.55 16.76
CA LEU A 85 5.41 -2.63 16.22
C LEU A 85 5.44 -2.56 14.70
N ILE A 86 4.57 -3.33 14.03
CA ILE A 86 4.42 -3.27 12.57
C ILE A 86 4.05 -1.84 12.13
N ALA A 87 3.11 -1.19 12.81
CA ALA A 87 2.72 0.19 12.50
C ALA A 87 3.89 1.17 12.63
N ILE A 88 4.68 1.08 13.70
CA ILE A 88 5.86 1.93 13.93
C ILE A 88 6.92 1.69 12.86
N VAL A 89 7.20 0.42 12.53
CA VAL A 89 8.19 0.05 11.51
C VAL A 89 7.76 0.58 10.13
N ILE A 90 6.52 0.37 9.71
CA ILE A 90 6.00 0.90 8.45
C ILE A 90 6.09 2.42 8.43
N PHE A 91 5.73 3.09 9.52
CA PHE A 91 5.82 4.54 9.62
C PHE A 91 7.26 5.04 9.44
N ILE A 92 8.24 4.42 10.10
CA ILE A 92 9.66 4.77 9.94
C ILE A 92 10.11 4.52 8.50
N LEU A 93 9.74 3.40 7.90
CA LEU A 93 10.13 3.02 6.55
C LEU A 93 9.58 4.00 5.51
N VAL A 94 8.29 4.33 5.59
CA VAL A 94 7.64 5.35 4.75
C VAL A 94 8.26 6.73 4.97
N LYS A 95 8.60 7.09 6.22
CA LYS A 95 9.28 8.35 6.54
C LYS A 95 10.68 8.43 5.91
N VAL A 96 11.44 7.34 5.94
CA VAL A 96 12.76 7.25 5.28
C VAL A 96 12.61 7.35 3.77
N LEU A 97 11.67 6.61 3.17
CA LEU A 97 11.39 6.68 1.74
C LEU A 97 10.96 8.09 1.32
N ASN A 98 10.05 8.73 2.07
CA ASN A 98 9.63 10.10 1.82
C ASN A 98 10.78 11.10 1.97
N LYS A 99 11.69 10.90 2.94
CA LYS A 99 12.88 11.75 3.13
C LYS A 99 13.87 11.61 1.97
N VAL A 100 14.06 10.40 1.45
CA VAL A 100 14.94 10.11 0.30
C VAL A 100 14.31 10.57 -1.01
N ALA A 101 13.01 10.33 -1.19
CA ALA A 101 12.23 10.77 -2.36
C ALA A 101 12.09 12.30 -2.41
N ARG A 102 12.08 13.01 -1.29
CA ARG A 102 12.18 14.49 -1.31
C ARG A 102 13.54 15.00 -1.78
N LYS A 103 14.57 14.15 -1.78
CA LYS A 103 15.94 14.50 -2.22
C LYS A 103 16.19 14.24 -3.71
N LYS A 104 15.26 13.54 -4.39
CA LYS A 104 15.21 13.41 -5.84
C LYS A 104 13.78 13.68 -6.25
N PRO A 105 13.40 14.83 -6.84
CA PRO A 105 12.03 15.01 -7.33
C PRO A 105 11.74 13.83 -8.27
N ALA A 106 10.96 12.87 -7.77
CA ALA A 106 10.51 11.75 -8.59
C ALA A 106 9.68 12.40 -9.70
N PRO A 107 9.89 12.02 -10.98
CA PRO A 107 8.95 12.42 -12.02
C PRO A 107 7.57 11.99 -11.51
N PRO A 108 6.62 12.91 -11.31
CA PRO A 108 5.27 12.52 -10.95
C PRO A 108 4.82 11.49 -11.99
N ALA A 109 4.14 10.43 -11.54
CA ALA A 109 3.50 9.48 -12.43
C ALA A 109 2.85 10.27 -13.57
N PRO A 110 3.07 9.91 -14.85
CA PRO A 110 2.69 10.75 -15.97
C PRO A 110 1.25 11.14 -15.77
N VAL A 111 1.03 12.43 -15.47
CA VAL A 111 -0.31 12.98 -15.44
C VAL A 111 -0.81 12.70 -16.84
N THR A 112 -1.85 11.88 -17.00
CA THR A 112 -2.40 11.54 -18.33
C THR A 112 -3.63 12.39 -18.64
N THR A 113 -4.07 13.23 -17.69
CA THR A 113 -5.29 14.03 -17.77
C THR A 113 -5.04 15.51 -17.51
N LYS A 114 -5.55 16.37 -18.39
CA LYS A 114 -5.65 17.83 -18.20
C LYS A 114 -7.10 18.20 -17.92
N THR A 115 -7.32 19.30 -17.23
CA THR A 115 -8.68 19.83 -17.02
C THR A 115 -9.07 20.70 -18.20
N CYS A 116 -10.25 20.47 -18.78
CA CYS A 116 -10.74 21.32 -19.87
C CYS A 116 -11.09 22.72 -19.33
N PRO A 117 -10.59 23.83 -19.90
CA PRO A 117 -10.87 25.19 -19.44
C PRO A 117 -12.34 25.62 -19.66
N PHE A 118 -13.05 25.00 -20.60
CA PHE A 118 -14.42 25.37 -20.94
C PHE A 118 -15.48 24.64 -20.12
N CYS A 119 -15.34 23.32 -19.95
CA CYS A 119 -16.32 22.49 -19.25
C CYS A 119 -15.85 21.90 -17.92
N ARG A 120 -14.59 22.12 -17.52
CA ARG A 120 -13.96 21.60 -16.29
C ARG A 120 -13.93 20.06 -16.16
N GLU A 121 -14.25 19.35 -17.23
CA GLU A 121 -14.16 17.89 -17.28
C GLU A 121 -12.70 17.43 -17.43
N LYS A 122 -12.36 16.25 -16.88
CA LYS A 122 -11.03 15.66 -17.02
C LYS A 122 -10.89 15.00 -18.40
N ILE A 123 -9.90 15.43 -19.17
CA ILE A 123 -9.66 14.99 -20.55
C ILE A 123 -8.23 14.56 -20.74
N ALA A 124 -7.94 13.74 -21.77
CA ALA A 124 -6.57 13.33 -22.09
C ALA A 124 -5.69 14.55 -22.43
N ILE A 125 -4.41 14.51 -22.06
CA ILE A 125 -3.48 15.64 -22.30
C ILE A 125 -3.37 15.97 -23.78
N GLU A 126 -3.28 14.97 -24.65
CA GLU A 126 -3.13 15.16 -26.10
C GLU A 126 -4.46 15.47 -26.81
N ALA A 127 -5.58 15.62 -26.09
CA ALA A 127 -6.86 15.91 -26.71
C ALA A 127 -6.87 17.32 -27.35
N ILE A 128 -6.98 17.38 -28.67
CA ILE A 128 -7.11 18.61 -29.46
C ILE A 128 -8.55 19.16 -29.43
N ARG A 129 -9.53 18.28 -29.19
CA ARG A 129 -10.94 18.65 -28.98
C ARG A 129 -11.49 17.98 -27.73
N CYS A 130 -12.24 18.73 -26.93
CA CYS A 130 -12.90 18.17 -25.76
C CYS A 130 -14.07 17.26 -26.17
N PRO A 131 -14.16 16.01 -25.71
CA PRO A 131 -15.28 15.11 -26.04
C PRO A 131 -16.61 15.52 -25.37
N HIS A 132 -16.56 16.30 -24.29
CA HIS A 132 -17.75 16.68 -23.53
C HIS A 132 -18.40 17.97 -24.05
N CYS A 133 -17.59 18.98 -24.39
CA CYS A 133 -18.08 20.29 -24.82
C CYS A 133 -17.68 20.68 -26.24
N THR A 134 -16.99 19.80 -26.98
CA THR A 134 -16.57 20.00 -28.38
C THR A 134 -15.68 21.22 -28.65
N SER A 135 -15.23 21.93 -27.60
CA SER A 135 -14.32 23.05 -27.73
C SER A 135 -12.95 22.60 -28.26
N GLU A 136 -12.37 23.39 -29.15
CA GLU A 136 -11.00 23.21 -29.62
C GLU A 136 -10.01 23.67 -28.55
N LEU A 137 -9.06 22.79 -28.22
CA LEU A 137 -8.02 23.01 -27.24
C LEU A 137 -6.71 23.11 -28.04
N GLY A 138 -6.36 24.33 -28.44
CA GLY A 138 -5.18 24.59 -29.26
C GLY A 138 -3.86 24.17 -28.58
N GLU A 139 -2.84 23.91 -29.40
CA GLU A 139 -1.49 23.44 -29.01
C GLU A 139 -0.74 24.37 -28.05
N GLY A 140 -1.18 25.61 -27.88
CA GLY A 140 -0.53 26.63 -27.04
C GLY A 140 -0.91 26.63 -25.55
N MET A 141 -1.81 25.75 -25.10
CA MET A 141 -2.24 25.71 -23.68
C MET A 141 -1.57 24.58 -22.87
N MET A 142 -0.48 24.01 -23.40
CA MET A 142 0.28 22.90 -22.79
C MET A 142 1.27 23.33 -21.70
N ALA A 143 1.22 24.56 -21.21
CA ALA A 143 2.15 25.03 -20.20
C ALA A 143 1.44 25.88 -19.13
N ASP A 144 0.91 25.20 -18.11
CA ASP A 144 0.94 25.73 -16.75
C ASP A 144 1.13 24.54 -15.80
N GLY A 145 2.40 24.27 -15.54
CA GLY A 145 2.86 23.68 -14.28
C GLY A 145 3.38 24.78 -13.33
N SER A 146 2.76 25.96 -13.34
CA SER A 146 3.12 27.17 -12.61
C SER A 146 1.90 27.79 -11.92
N GLY A 147 1.43 27.13 -10.87
CA GLY A 147 0.95 27.89 -9.72
C GLY A 147 2.11 28.69 -9.16
N GLU A 148 2.30 29.91 -9.64
CA GLU A 148 3.08 30.94 -8.94
C GLU A 148 2.11 31.96 -8.34
N LYS A 149 1.59 31.61 -7.14
CA LYS A 149 1.32 32.45 -5.95
C LYS A 149 0.46 31.70 -4.94
#